data_AF-A0A3S8ZU73-F1
#
_entry.id   AF-A0A3S8ZU73-F1
#
_cell.length_a   1.000
_cell.length_b   1.000
_cell.length_c   1.000
_cell.angle_alpha   90.00
_cell.angle_beta   90.00
_cell.angle_gamma   90.00
#
_symmetry.space_group_name_H-M   'P 1'
#
loop_
_entity.id
_entity.type
_entity.pdbx_description
1 polymer ?
#
loop_
_entity_poly.entity_id
_entity_poly.type
_entity_poly.pdbx_seq_one_letter_code
_entity_poly.pdbx_strand_id
1 'polypeptide(L)'
;MRKITLYLALLLSACGSSEVDDASNIIKQTLKMPQSFKLKASNVLWKGQLAGQQNTFIVKIRYTALNGLNEAIDECKYVSFYTENSSKHWQENGGLENCIEAGEQEEENALIMLKKLNSFK
;
A
#
# COMPACT_ATOMS: atom_id res chain seq x y z
N MET A 1 8.51 47.65 -21.93
CA MET A 1 8.37 46.19 -22.12
C MET A 1 8.60 45.50 -20.77
N ARG A 2 7.54 45.18 -20.03
CA ARG A 2 7.64 44.49 -18.73
C ARG A 2 7.43 42.99 -18.96
N LYS A 3 8.47 42.19 -18.68
CA LYS A 3 8.37 40.72 -18.66
C LYS A 3 7.67 40.32 -17.35
N ILE A 4 6.44 39.84 -17.46
CA ILE A 4 5.74 39.21 -16.33
C ILE A 4 6.14 37.73 -16.40
N THR A 5 7.09 37.34 -15.56
CA THR A 5 7.43 35.94 -15.34
C THR A 5 6.31 35.34 -14.49
N LEU A 6 5.37 34.63 -15.11
CA LEU A 6 4.42 33.80 -14.38
C LEU A 6 5.18 32.61 -13.79
N TYR A 7 5.42 32.65 -12.48
CA TYR A 7 5.77 31.47 -11.72
C TYR A 7 4.51 30.63 -11.57
N LEU A 8 4.42 29.57 -12.37
CA LEU A 8 3.41 28.52 -12.21
C LEU A 8 3.78 27.74 -10.94
N ALA A 9 3.19 28.12 -9.81
CA ALA A 9 3.26 27.33 -8.59
C ALA A 9 2.49 26.02 -8.83
N LEU A 10 3.23 24.92 -9.01
CA LEU A 10 2.70 23.57 -8.93
C LEU A 10 2.14 23.36 -7.52
N LEU A 11 0.82 23.48 -7.40
CA LEU A 11 0.08 22.97 -6.27
C LEU A 11 0.25 21.44 -6.25
N LEU A 12 1.22 20.96 -5.49
CA LEU A 12 1.31 19.57 -5.05
C LEU A 12 0.14 19.32 -4.09
N SER A 13 -1.07 19.13 -4.65
CA SER A 13 -2.13 18.45 -3.93
C SER A 13 -1.63 17.04 -3.65
N ALA A 14 -1.45 16.73 -2.37
CA ALA A 14 -1.19 15.39 -1.86
C ALA A 14 -2.35 14.46 -2.25
N CYS A 15 -2.34 13.98 -3.49
CA CYS A 15 -3.06 12.78 -3.89
C CYS A 15 -2.20 11.61 -3.40
N GLY A 16 -2.70 10.84 -2.44
CA GLY A 16 -2.17 9.50 -2.21
C GLY A 16 -2.09 8.77 -3.55
N SER A 17 -1.04 7.97 -3.76
CA SER A 17 -0.96 7.21 -5.00
C SER A 17 -2.10 6.19 -5.04
N SER A 18 -2.65 5.90 -6.22
CA SER A 18 -3.80 4.99 -6.34
C SER A 18 -3.53 3.61 -5.73
N GLU A 19 -2.27 3.18 -5.71
CA GLU A 19 -1.85 1.93 -5.09
C GLU A 19 -1.97 1.93 -3.56
N VAL A 20 -1.77 3.09 -2.92
CA VAL A 20 -1.94 3.25 -1.46
C VAL A 20 -3.41 3.18 -1.10
N ASP A 21 -4.28 3.80 -1.89
CA ASP A 21 -5.73 3.73 -1.69
C ASP A 21 -6.25 2.30 -1.91
N ASP A 22 -5.79 1.63 -2.96
CA ASP A 22 -6.09 0.22 -3.23
C ASP A 22 -5.64 -0.68 -2.07
N ALA A 23 -4.38 -0.55 -1.62
CA ALA A 23 -3.84 -1.30 -0.49
C ALA A 23 -4.63 -1.05 0.80
N SER A 24 -4.99 0.20 1.07
CA SER A 24 -5.81 0.58 2.22
C SER A 24 -7.20 -0.03 2.14
N ASN A 25 -7.81 -0.10 0.95
CA ASN A 25 -9.11 -0.72 0.75
C ASN A 25 -9.06 -2.25 0.91
N ILE A 26 -7.96 -2.89 0.52
CA ILE A 26 -7.73 -4.32 0.82
C ILE A 26 -7.67 -4.54 2.33
N ILE A 27 -6.94 -3.71 3.09
CA ILE A 27 -6.90 -3.81 4.56
C ILE A 27 -8.29 -3.59 5.16
N LYS A 28 -9.03 -2.57 4.73
CA LYS A 28 -10.39 -2.30 5.23
C LYS A 28 -11.32 -3.50 5.09
N GLN A 29 -11.18 -4.27 4.01
CA GLN A 29 -11.98 -5.48 3.80
C GLN A 29 -11.70 -6.60 4.82
N THR A 30 -10.57 -6.57 5.51
CA THR A 30 -10.21 -7.57 6.52
C THR A 30 -10.49 -7.13 7.96
N LEU A 31 -10.76 -5.83 8.17
CA LEU A 31 -11.07 -5.27 9.49
C LEU A 31 -12.51 -5.57 9.93
N LYS A 32 -12.70 -5.80 11.23
CA LYS A 32 -14.04 -5.92 11.83
C LYS A 32 -14.83 -4.61 11.81
N MET A 33 -14.14 -3.47 11.85
CA MET A 33 -14.73 -2.13 11.80
C MET A 33 -14.06 -1.29 10.70
N PRO A 34 -14.34 -1.53 9.41
CA PRO A 34 -13.62 -0.91 8.30
C PRO A 34 -13.62 0.62 8.31
N GLN A 35 -14.72 1.24 8.78
CA GLN A 35 -14.89 2.69 8.84
C GLN A 35 -13.99 3.38 9.87
N SER A 36 -13.42 2.61 10.80
CA SER A 36 -12.49 3.14 11.80
C SER A 36 -11.06 3.31 11.29
N PHE A 37 -10.74 2.76 10.11
CA PHE A 37 -9.41 2.82 9.52
C PHE A 37 -8.96 4.26 9.29
N LYS A 38 -7.76 4.59 9.78
CA LYS A 38 -7.07 5.86 9.55
C LYS A 38 -5.64 5.58 9.12
N LEU A 39 -5.32 5.95 7.88
CA LEU A 39 -3.96 5.86 7.37
C LEU A 39 -3.04 6.79 8.17
N LYS A 40 -1.92 6.27 8.66
CA LYS A 40 -0.87 7.03 9.36
C LYS A 40 0.31 7.33 8.44
N ALA A 41 0.78 6.31 7.71
CA ALA A 41 1.87 6.45 6.75
C ALA A 41 1.81 5.33 5.71
N SER A 42 2.39 5.56 4.54
CA SER A 42 2.44 4.59 3.46
C SER A 42 3.72 4.70 2.65
N ASN A 43 4.20 3.59 2.11
CA ASN A 43 5.28 3.56 1.14
C ASN A 43 5.01 2.50 0.07
N VAL A 44 5.14 2.85 -1.21
CA VAL A 44 5.12 1.84 -2.28
C VAL A 44 6.52 1.28 -2.40
N LEU A 45 6.72 0.07 -1.87
CA LEU A 45 8.03 -0.57 -1.85
C LEU A 45 8.45 -1.07 -3.23
N TRP A 46 7.48 -1.53 -4.01
CA TRP A 46 7.76 -2.11 -5.32
C TRP A 46 6.55 -2.06 -6.25
N LYS A 47 6.84 -1.89 -7.55
CA LYS A 47 5.89 -1.97 -8.65
C LYS A 47 6.47 -2.87 -9.75
N GLY A 48 5.64 -3.69 -10.38
CA GLY A 48 6.04 -4.52 -11.50
C GLY A 48 4.87 -4.93 -12.37
N GLN A 49 5.11 -5.91 -13.25
CA GLN A 49 4.11 -6.48 -14.14
C GLN A 49 4.24 -8.00 -14.18
N LEU A 50 3.12 -8.70 -14.01
CA LEU A 50 3.04 -10.14 -14.29
C LEU A 50 2.98 -10.38 -15.81
N ALA A 51 3.40 -11.58 -16.23
CA ALA A 51 3.38 -12.01 -17.63
C ALA A 51 1.94 -12.09 -18.15
N GLY A 52 1.42 -10.97 -18.65
CA GLY A 52 0.02 -10.81 -19.02
C GLY A 52 -0.58 -9.41 -18.83
N GLN A 53 0.22 -8.38 -18.54
CA GLN A 53 -0.17 -6.95 -18.36
C GLN A 53 -0.85 -6.60 -17.02
N GLN A 54 -0.88 -7.52 -16.05
CA GLN A 54 -1.37 -7.21 -14.71
C GLN A 54 -0.30 -6.41 -13.96
N ASN A 55 -0.62 -5.16 -13.59
CA ASN A 55 0.27 -4.36 -12.74
C ASN A 55 0.26 -4.95 -11.32
N THR A 56 1.44 -5.17 -10.76
CA THR A 56 1.64 -5.74 -9.42
C THR A 56 2.31 -4.75 -8.51
N PHE A 57 1.94 -4.80 -7.24
CA PHE A 57 2.33 -3.81 -6.24
C PHE A 57 2.62 -4.48 -4.91
N ILE A 58 3.62 -3.95 -4.21
CA ILE A 58 3.86 -4.24 -2.80
C ILE A 58 3.91 -2.90 -2.07
N VAL A 59 2.96 -2.69 -1.14
CA VAL A 59 2.77 -1.42 -0.45
C VAL A 59 2.84 -1.64 1.05
N LYS A 60 3.66 -0.86 1.74
CA LYS A 60 3.69 -0.78 3.20
C LYS A 60 2.66 0.22 3.67
N ILE A 61 1.76 -0.20 4.57
CA ILE A 61 0.70 0.64 5.14
C ILE A 61 0.81 0.60 6.67
N ARG A 62 0.94 1.78 7.28
CA ARG A 62 0.77 1.98 8.73
C ARG A 62 -0.57 2.65 8.96
N TYR A 63 -1.38 2.13 9.88
CA TYR A 63 -2.70 2.65 10.15
C TYR A 63 -3.11 2.47 11.60
N THR A 64 -4.12 3.24 12.01
CA THR A 64 -4.88 3.00 13.23
C THR A 64 -6.27 2.49 12.85
N ALA A 65 -6.83 1.56 13.61
CA ALA A 65 -8.22 1.13 13.47
C ALA A 65 -8.80 0.73 14.84
N LEU A 66 -10.10 0.45 14.90
CA LEU A 66 -10.73 -0.20 16.04
C LEU A 66 -10.81 -1.71 15.81
N ASN A 67 -10.42 -2.49 16.82
CA ASN A 67 -10.61 -3.93 16.84
C ASN A 67 -12.09 -4.30 17.12
N GLY A 68 -12.39 -5.60 17.24
CA GLY A 68 -13.75 -6.07 17.55
C GLY A 68 -14.28 -5.71 18.94
N LEU A 69 -13.44 -5.12 19.80
CA LEU A 69 -13.77 -4.68 21.17
C LEU A 69 -13.80 -3.15 21.30
N ASN A 70 -13.80 -2.40 20.19
CA ASN A 70 -13.72 -0.93 20.15
C ASN A 70 -12.42 -0.35 20.74
N GLU A 71 -11.34 -1.11 20.79
CA GLU A 71 -10.04 -0.60 21.22
C GLU A 71 -9.23 -0.15 20.00
N ALA A 72 -8.51 0.95 20.14
CA ALA A 72 -7.63 1.44 19.09
C ALA A 72 -6.38 0.54 18.99
N ILE A 73 -6.12 0.05 17.78
CA ILE A 73 -4.92 -0.69 17.42
C ILE A 73 -4.10 0.12 16.43
N ASP A 74 -2.78 0.05 16.57
CA ASP A 74 -1.82 0.59 15.62
C ASP A 74 -1.11 -0.58 14.94
N GLU A 75 -1.21 -0.63 13.62
CA GLU A 75 -0.81 -1.77 12.83
C GLU A 75 0.05 -1.34 11.64
N CYS A 76 0.92 -2.25 11.21
CA CYS A 76 1.70 -2.09 10.00
C CYS A 76 1.59 -3.37 9.16
N LYS A 77 1.17 -3.21 7.90
CA LYS A 77 1.01 -4.32 6.96
C LYS A 77 1.77 -4.07 5.67
N TYR A 78 2.35 -5.12 5.11
CA TYR A 78 2.68 -5.20 3.70
C TYR A 78 1.48 -5.75 2.94
N VAL A 79 1.08 -5.05 1.89
CA VAL A 79 -0.04 -5.42 1.02
C VAL A 79 0.51 -5.73 -0.37
N SER A 80 0.43 -7.00 -0.76
CA SER A 80 0.88 -7.49 -2.05
C SER A 80 -0.34 -7.82 -2.91
N PHE A 81 -0.49 -7.14 -4.05
CA PHE A 81 -1.67 -7.30 -4.90
C PHE A 81 -1.36 -7.04 -6.38
N TYR A 82 -2.25 -7.52 -7.24
CA TYR A 82 -2.23 -7.21 -8.67
C TYR A 82 -3.57 -6.64 -9.12
N THR A 83 -3.54 -5.91 -10.24
CA THR A 83 -4.73 -5.37 -10.89
C THR A 83 -5.01 -6.13 -12.18
N GLU A 84 -6.24 -6.62 -12.32
CA GLU A 84 -6.75 -7.28 -13.53
C GLU A 84 -8.15 -6.74 -13.82
N ASN A 85 -8.40 -6.23 -15.04
CA ASN A 85 -9.71 -5.69 -15.44
C ASN A 85 -10.29 -4.68 -14.42
N SER A 86 -9.44 -3.78 -13.89
CA SER A 86 -9.76 -2.81 -12.82
C SER A 86 -10.08 -3.41 -11.44
N SER A 87 -10.10 -4.73 -11.29
CA SER A 87 -10.27 -5.41 -10.02
C SER A 87 -8.92 -5.63 -9.32
N LYS A 88 -8.93 -5.62 -7.99
CA LYS A 88 -7.74 -5.84 -7.16
C LYS A 88 -7.77 -7.26 -6.61
N HIS A 89 -6.68 -7.97 -6.79
CA HIS A 89 -6.54 -9.36 -6.41
C HIS A 89 -5.35 -9.53 -5.47
N TRP A 90 -5.58 -10.19 -4.34
CA TRP A 90 -4.57 -10.54 -3.36
C TRP A 90 -4.88 -11.95 -2.82
N GLN A 91 -3.86 -12.62 -2.31
CA GLN A 91 -4.01 -13.93 -1.69
C GLN A 91 -4.20 -13.78 -0.18
N GLU A 92 -4.99 -14.67 0.42
CA GLU A 92 -5.20 -14.67 1.89
C GLU A 92 -3.87 -14.91 2.63
N ASN A 93 -3.03 -15.80 2.08
CA ASN A 93 -1.66 -16.03 2.54
C ASN A 93 -0.69 -15.25 1.66
N GLY A 94 0.20 -14.44 2.22
CA GLY A 94 1.22 -13.68 1.47
C GLY A 94 0.73 -12.36 0.86
N GLY A 95 -0.57 -12.15 0.69
CA GLY A 95 -1.13 -10.87 0.21
C GLY A 95 -1.22 -9.80 1.28
N LEU A 96 -1.33 -10.20 2.55
CA LEU A 96 -1.39 -9.31 3.72
C LEU A 96 -0.49 -9.85 4.83
N GLU A 97 0.70 -9.29 4.95
CA GLU A 97 1.68 -9.70 5.95
C GLU A 97 1.95 -8.58 6.96
N ASN A 98 2.31 -8.94 8.20
CA ASN A 98 2.76 -7.95 9.17
C ASN A 98 4.07 -7.31 8.70
N CYS A 99 4.22 -6.00 8.95
CA CYS A 99 5.53 -5.40 8.82
C CYS A 99 6.50 -6.03 9.82
N ILE A 100 7.75 -6.16 9.39
CA ILE A 100 8.85 -6.46 10.29
C ILE A 100 9.35 -5.12 10.83
N GLU A 101 9.40 -4.94 12.15
CA GLU A 101 10.05 -3.79 12.77
C GLU A 101 11.57 -4.02 12.72
N ALA A 102 12.20 -3.52 11.67
CA ALA A 102 13.63 -3.67 11.47
C ALA A 102 14.19 -2.60 10.52
N GLY A 103 15.50 -2.63 10.29
CA GLY A 103 16.21 -1.70 9.44
C GLY A 103 15.95 -1.94 7.94
N GLU A 104 16.65 -1.17 7.11
CA GLU A 104 16.48 -1.21 5.65
C GLU A 104 16.75 -2.60 5.06
N GLN A 105 17.73 -3.33 5.60
CA GLN A 105 18.10 -4.66 5.10
C GLN A 105 16.98 -5.69 5.30
N GLU A 106 16.27 -5.63 6.41
CA GLU A 106 15.16 -6.52 6.69
C GLU A 106 13.92 -6.17 5.86
N GLU A 107 13.70 -4.89 5.54
CA GLU A 107 12.66 -4.48 4.59
C GLU A 107 12.95 -5.01 3.18
N GLU A 108 14.22 -4.99 2.75
CA GLU A 108 14.63 -5.60 1.48
C GLU A 108 14.41 -7.11 1.48
N ASN A 109 14.77 -7.80 2.57
CA ASN A 109 14.50 -9.23 2.72
C ASN A 109 13.00 -9.56 2.71
N ALA A 110 12.19 -8.73 3.37
CA ALA A 110 10.74 -8.85 3.34
C ALA A 110 10.21 -8.67 1.90
N LEU A 111 10.71 -7.70 1.16
CA LEU A 111 10.35 -7.49 -0.25
C LEU A 111 10.66 -8.74 -1.09
N ILE A 112 11.85 -9.32 -0.96
CA ILE A 112 12.24 -10.55 -1.68
C ILE A 112 11.28 -11.70 -1.33
N MET A 113 10.97 -11.89 -0.04
CA MET A 113 10.04 -12.91 0.42
C MET A 113 8.64 -12.71 -0.16
N LEU A 114 8.09 -11.50 -0.07
CA LEU A 114 6.75 -11.16 -0.55
C LEU A 114 6.63 -11.38 -2.06
N LYS A 115 7.66 -10.99 -2.83
CA LYS A 115 7.71 -11.28 -4.27
C LYS A 115 7.66 -12.77 -4.55
N LYS A 116 8.44 -13.58 -3.81
CA LYS A 116 8.47 -15.03 -3.96
C LYS A 116 7.13 -15.67 -3.60
N LEU A 117 6.51 -15.29 -2.48
CA LEU A 117 5.22 -15.81 -2.03
C LEU A 117 4.11 -15.56 -3.05
N ASN A 118 4.09 -14.36 -3.65
CA ASN A 118 3.07 -13.96 -4.60
C ASN A 118 3.42 -14.27 -6.05
N SER A 119 4.55 -14.96 -6.31
CA SER A 119 5.08 -15.22 -7.65
C SER A 119 5.26 -13.96 -8.50
N PHE A 120 5.55 -12.82 -7.87
CA PHE A 120 5.85 -11.56 -8.54
C PHE A 120 7.30 -11.59 -9.02
N LYS A 121 7.51 -11.26 -10.30
CA LYS A 121 8.82 -11.24 -10.95
C LYS A 121 9.41 -9.84 -10.91
#